data_AF-A0A3D4MC77-F1
#
_entry.id   AF-A0A3D4MC77-F1
#
_cell.length_a   1.000
_cell.length_b   1.000
_cell.length_c   1.000
_cell.angle_alpha   90.00
_cell.angle_beta   90.00
_cell.angle_gamma   90.00
#
_symmetry.space_group_name_H-M   'P 1'
#
loop_
_entity.id
_entity.type
_entity.pdbx_description
1 polymer ?
#
loop_
_entity_poly.entity_id
_entity_poly.type
_entity_poly.pdbx_seq_one_letter_code
_entity_poly.pdbx_strand_id
1 'polypeptide(L)'
;WDSFNIGSAATVNVNQFNSSSTTVNRVNSAAGDPTQIYGKLNSNGKIVILDPNGVFFGASAKVDVGSLLASTGTMDAASMAEF
;
A
#
# COMPACT_ATOMS: atom_id res chain seq x y z
N TRP A 1 9.78 2.38 -4.46
CA TRP A 1 10.27 1.31 -3.58
C TRP A 1 10.85 0.20 -4.44
N ASP A 2 11.90 -0.46 -3.93
CA ASP A 2 12.38 -1.71 -4.54
C ASP A 2 11.51 -2.89 -4.10
N SER A 3 10.98 -2.84 -2.87
CA SER A 3 9.94 -3.73 -2.35
C SER A 3 9.12 -3.01 -1.28
N PHE A 4 7.89 -3.47 -1.03
CA PHE A 4 7.04 -2.95 0.05
C PHE A 4 6.39 -4.11 0.81
N ASN A 5 7.11 -4.70 1.77
CA ASN A 5 6.63 -5.85 2.52
C ASN A 5 6.40 -5.52 4.00
N ILE A 6 5.41 -6.15 4.62
CA ILE A 6 5.16 -6.05 6.06
C ILE A 6 5.12 -7.47 6.63
N GLY A 7 6.18 -7.88 7.32
CA GLY A 7 6.26 -9.20 7.96
C GLY A 7 5.19 -9.41 9.04
N SER A 8 4.90 -10.66 9.40
CA SER A 8 3.78 -11.03 10.28
C SER A 8 3.82 -10.38 11.68
N ALA A 9 5.03 -10.16 12.22
CA ALA A 9 5.24 -9.47 13.50
C ALA A 9 5.40 -7.94 13.35
N ALA A 10 5.43 -7.43 12.12
CA ALA A 10 5.69 -6.02 11.86
C ALA A 10 4.40 -5.20 11.85
N THR A 11 4.54 -3.92 12.20
CA THR A 11 3.49 -2.92 12.08
C THR A 11 4.08 -1.68 11.41
N VAL A 12 3.41 -1.21 10.37
CA VAL A 12 3.69 0.08 9.72
C VAL A 12 2.57 1.04 10.06
N ASN A 13 2.93 2.21 10.60
CA ASN A 13 1.99 3.29 10.88
C ASN A 13 2.32 4.47 9.96
N VAL A 14 1.36 4.89 9.16
CA VAL A 14 1.49 6.04 8.25
C VAL A 14 0.65 7.18 8.79
N ASN A 15 1.33 8.13 9.45
CA ASN A 15 0.71 9.33 10.01
C ASN A 15 0.72 10.44 8.95
N GLN A 16 -0.44 10.67 8.34
CA GLN A 16 -0.66 11.71 7.35
C GLN A 16 -1.23 12.96 8.00
N PHE A 17 -1.22 14.08 7.27
CA PHE A 17 -1.68 15.37 7.79
C PHE A 17 -3.15 15.36 8.20
N ASN A 18 -4.02 14.72 7.41
CA ASN A 18 -5.44 14.56 7.69
C ASN A 18 -5.99 13.30 7.01
N SER A 19 -7.27 13.00 7.24
CA SER A 19 -7.92 11.81 6.69
C SER A 19 -8.16 11.84 5.18
N SER A 20 -8.09 13.01 4.54
CA SER A 20 -8.18 13.14 3.09
C SER A 20 -6.83 13.02 2.38
N SER A 21 -5.73 12.93 3.12
CA SER A 21 -4.39 12.78 2.57
C SER A 21 -4.19 11.41 1.94
N THR A 22 -3.34 11.33 0.91
CA THR A 22 -3.03 10.09 0.19
C THR A 22 -1.53 9.83 0.19
N THR A 23 -1.13 8.60 0.52
CA THR A 23 0.25 8.12 0.35
C THR A 23 0.29 7.04 -0.73
N VAL A 24 1.16 7.23 -1.72
CA VAL A 24 1.37 6.28 -2.82
C VAL A 24 2.66 5.51 -2.60
N ASN A 25 2.54 4.21 -2.36
CA ASN A 25 3.63 3.26 -2.29
C ASN A 25 3.73 2.53 -3.63
N ARG A 26 4.70 2.93 -4.46
CA ARG A 26 4.94 2.30 -5.76
C ARG A 26 6.19 1.42 -5.72
N VAL A 27 6.04 0.14 -6.03
CA VAL A 27 7.13 -0.78 -6.34
C VAL A 27 7.47 -0.64 -7.82
N ASN A 28 8.73 -0.35 -8.12
CA ASN A 28 9.15 0.00 -9.49
C ASN A 28 9.65 -1.21 -10.30
N SER A 29 10.02 -2.30 -9.62
CA SER A 29 10.51 -3.49 -10.29
C SER A 29 9.35 -4.31 -10.84
N ALA A 30 9.42 -4.70 -12.11
CA ALA A 30 8.53 -5.70 -12.73
C ALA A 30 9.10 -7.13 -12.66
N ALA A 31 10.20 -7.30 -11.94
CA ALA A 31 10.82 -8.58 -11.66
C ALA A 31 11.01 -8.71 -10.14
N GLY A 32 10.46 -9.76 -9.55
CA GLY A 32 10.57 -10.03 -8.12
C GLY A 32 9.29 -10.59 -7.53
N ASP A 33 9.27 -10.70 -6.22
CA ASP A 33 8.10 -11.14 -5.47
C ASP A 33 7.03 -10.03 -5.42
N PRO A 34 5.73 -10.39 -5.36
CA PRO A 34 4.67 -9.42 -5.08
C PRO A 34 4.89 -8.75 -3.72
N THR A 35 4.29 -7.58 -3.54
CA THR A 35 4.11 -6.95 -2.23
C THR A 35 3.39 -7.93 -1.30
N GLN A 36 4.02 -8.25 -0.17
CA GLN A 36 3.52 -9.18 0.83
C GLN A 36 3.22 -8.48 2.15
N ILE A 37 1.94 -8.43 2.50
CA ILE A 37 1.46 -7.86 3.75
C ILE A 37 0.98 -9.01 4.63
N TYR A 38 1.77 -9.40 5.63
CA TYR A 38 1.40 -10.38 6.65
C TYR A 38 1.12 -9.72 8.01
N GLY A 39 1.69 -8.55 8.26
CA GLY A 39 1.54 -7.80 9.51
C GLY A 39 0.45 -6.74 9.45
N LYS A 40 0.68 -5.63 10.15
CA LYS A 40 -0.31 -4.55 10.31
C LYS A 40 0.08 -3.30 9.52
N LEU A 41 -0.88 -2.72 8.81
CA LEU A 41 -0.77 -1.43 8.16
C LEU A 41 -1.86 -0.50 8.69
N ASN A 42 -1.45 0.56 9.39
CA ASN A 42 -2.36 1.54 9.96
C ASN A 42 -2.13 2.92 9.32
N SER A 43 -3.20 3.65 9.02
CA SER A 43 -3.10 5.05 8.60
C SER A 43 -4.35 5.84 8.96
N ASN A 44 -4.17 7.11 9.30
CA ASN A 44 -5.28 8.03 9.51
C ASN A 44 -5.93 8.54 8.19
N GLY A 45 -5.35 8.26 7.02
CA GLY A 45 -5.95 8.60 5.72
C GLY A 45 -5.75 7.50 4.67
N LYS A 46 -5.60 7.88 3.40
CA LYS A 46 -5.68 6.96 2.26
C LYS A 46 -4.33 6.37 1.89
N ILE A 47 -4.31 5.08 1.56
CA ILE A 47 -3.12 4.37 1.09
C ILE A 47 -3.35 3.79 -0.30
N VAL A 48 -2.37 4.02 -1.18
CA VAL A 48 -2.27 3.39 -2.49
C VAL A 48 -1.04 2.49 -2.50
N ILE A 49 -1.20 1.24 -2.93
CA ILE A 49 -0.13 0.27 -3.17
C ILE A 49 -0.16 -0.11 -4.65
N LEU A 50 0.93 0.14 -5.35
CA LEU A 50 1.10 -0.20 -6.76
C LEU A 50 2.29 -1.13 -6.92
N ASP A 51 2.03 -2.34 -7.37
CA ASP A 51 3.08 -3.34 -7.58
C ASP A 51 2.72 -4.22 -8.79
N PRO A 52 3.46 -4.12 -9.91
CA PRO A 52 3.18 -4.91 -11.11
C PRO A 52 3.31 -6.43 -10.88
N ASN A 53 4.03 -6.86 -9.84
CA ASN A 53 4.18 -8.28 -9.51
C ASN A 53 2.98 -8.84 -8.72
N GLY A 54 2.12 -7.96 -8.19
CA GLY A 54 0.96 -8.33 -7.37
C GLY A 54 1.01 -7.76 -5.95
N VAL A 55 -0.14 -7.81 -5.29
CA VAL A 55 -0.29 -7.43 -3.87
C VAL A 55 -0.99 -8.57 -3.15
N PHE A 56 -0.34 -9.16 -2.16
CA PHE A 56 -0.84 -10.29 -1.38
C PHE A 56 -1.01 -9.92 0.09
N PHE A 57 -2.22 -10.14 0.62
CA PHE A 57 -2.53 -10.01 2.04
C PHE A 57 -2.65 -11.40 2.66
N GLY A 58 -1.73 -11.74 3.55
CA GLY A 58 -1.74 -13.02 4.24
C GLY A 58 -2.84 -13.11 5.30
N ALA A 59 -3.10 -14.32 5.80
CA ALA A 59 -4.19 -14.59 6.75
C ALA A 59 -4.11 -13.78 8.06
N SER A 60 -2.91 -13.37 8.48
CA SER A 60 -2.69 -12.55 9.68
C SER A 60 -2.73 -11.04 9.42
N ALA A 61 -2.87 -10.62 8.16
CA ALA A 61 -2.81 -9.22 7.79
C ALA A 61 -3.97 -8.44 8.40
N LYS A 62 -3.66 -7.26 8.94
CA LYS A 62 -4.67 -6.26 9.27
C LYS A 62 -4.34 -4.94 8.60
N VAL A 63 -5.30 -4.41 7.86
CA VAL A 63 -5.21 -3.10 7.22
C VAL A 63 -6.31 -2.23 7.79
N ASP A 64 -5.92 -1.17 8.50
CA ASP A 64 -6.81 -0.20 9.12
C ASP A 64 -6.42 1.19 8.63
N VAL A 65 -7.09 1.62 7.56
CA VAL A 65 -6.78 2.84 6.81
C VAL A 65 -8.07 3.50 6.37
N GLY A 66 -8.03 4.80 6.03
CA GLY A 66 -9.22 5.51 5.56
C GLY A 66 -9.77 4.94 4.25
N SER A 67 -8.88 4.71 3.28
CA SER A 67 -9.17 4.02 2.02
C SER A 67 -7.94 3.24 1.57
N LEU A 68 -8.14 2.09 0.92
CA LEU A 68 -7.08 1.30 0.31
C LEU A 68 -7.33 1.11 -1.20
N LEU A 69 -6.33 1.43 -2.02
CA LEU A 69 -6.24 0.95 -3.39
C LEU A 69 -4.98 0.10 -3.53
N ALA A 70 -5.16 -1.16 -3.94
CA ALA A 70 -4.08 -2.08 -4.26
C ALA A 70 -4.23 -2.52 -5.72
N SER A 71 -3.22 -2.27 -6.54
CA SER A 71 -3.30 -2.53 -7.99
C SER A 71 -1.97 -2.97 -8.57
N THR A 72 -2.03 -3.76 -9.63
CA THR A 72 -0.88 -4.09 -10.49
C THR A 72 -0.68 -3.07 -11.62
N GLY A 73 -1.64 -2.17 -11.80
CA GLY A 73 -1.57 -1.08 -12.78
C GLY A 73 -0.78 0.13 -12.28
N THR A 74 -0.79 1.18 -13.10
CA THR A 74 -0.16 2.47 -12.78
C THR A 74 -1.20 3.50 -12.34
N MET A 75 -0.73 4.57 -11.69
CA MET A 75 -1.56 5.72 -11.30
C MET A 75 -0.84 7.00 -11.68
N ASP A 76 -1.50 7.84 -12.46
CA ASP A 76 -1.04 9.18 -12.79
C ASP A 76 -1.62 10.22 -11.81
N ALA A 77 -1.27 11.49 -11.99
CA ALA A 77 -1.75 12.56 -11.11
C ALA A 77 -3.26 12.77 -11.21
N ALA A 78 -3.86 12.56 -12.39
CA ALA A 78 -5.28 12.75 -12.62
C ALA A 78 -6.11 11.68 -11.89
N SER A 79 -5.78 10.41 -12.09
CA SER A 79 -6.42 9.29 -11.38
C SER A 79 -6.22 9.35 -9.86
N MET A 80 -5.11 9.90 -9.39
CA MET A 80 -4.90 10.13 -7.96
C MET A 80 -5.84 11.22 -7.38
N ALA A 81 -6.18 12.24 -8.16
CA ALA A 81 -7.06 13.32 -7.69
C ALA A 81 -8.52 12.88 -7.54
N GLU A 82 -8.92 11.81 -8.24
CA GLU A 82 -10.26 11.22 -8.14
C GLU A 82 -10.40 10.22 -6.98
N PHE A 83 -9.27 9.80 -6.38
CA PHE A 83 -9.22 8.79 -5.33
C PHE A 83 -9.28 9.38 -3.91
#